data_AF-A0A8T4MPF1-F1
#
_entry.id   AF-A0A8T4MPF1-F1
#
_cell.length_a   1.000
_cell.length_b   1.000
_cell.length_c   1.000
_cell.angle_alpha   90.00
_cell.angle_beta   90.00
_cell.angle_gamma   90.00
#
_symmetry.space_group_name_H-M   'P 1'
#
loop_
_entity.id
_entity.type
_entity.pdbx_description
1 polymer ?
#
loop_
_entity_poly.entity_id
_entity_poly.type
_entity_poly.pdbx_seq_one_letter_code
_entity_poly.pdbx_strand_id
1 'polypeptide(L)'
;MVVENIIYFAVSALFMIIAGIFLVKSLVHISRFLGISEFSAAFIIMAFATSIPEFFIGVTSALSGNPSLSLGNVIGANILDLTLIMGIIVLSVKEIKIKSDGISKDLYFMLIAITLVVLLFSIGRELSRIDGIILLVVFFFHTVNVFRKRKKFEKQKIKKTKNFKNKLNKFYWLLIFLIALIGLFVSSNFVVKYAVNLAEDLKLPQIFVGLFLISIATTLPELVFGLSAVNLKHKVMAVGDQVGTVVMNSTFILGTVALIKPITAEFLPFIISGIFMFVAAFIFTTFVLTGKKIEKNEAISLILIYVLFIIFEIFVK
;
A
#
# COMPACT_ATOMS: atom_id res chain seq x y z
N MET A 1 -16.49 25.53 -5.91
CA MET A 1 -16.42 24.52 -4.83
C MET A 1 -15.87 23.19 -5.34
N VAL A 2 -16.60 22.35 -6.10
CA VAL A 2 -16.08 21.03 -6.56
C VAL A 2 -14.72 21.12 -7.27
N VAL A 3 -14.60 21.96 -8.29
CA VAL A 3 -13.34 22.09 -9.07
C VAL A 3 -12.18 22.56 -8.20
N GLU A 4 -12.42 23.51 -7.29
CA GLU A 4 -11.42 24.01 -6.35
C GLU A 4 -10.98 22.91 -5.38
N ASN A 5 -11.92 22.14 -4.84
CA ASN A 5 -11.63 21.01 -3.96
C ASN A 5 -10.82 19.92 -4.70
N ILE A 6 -11.11 19.65 -5.98
CA ILE A 6 -10.29 18.73 -6.81
C ILE A 6 -8.85 19.26 -6.96
N ILE A 7 -8.69 20.54 -7.26
CA ILE A 7 -7.35 21.15 -7.42
C ILE A 7 -6.57 21.07 -6.11
N TYR A 8 -7.18 21.47 -4.99
CA TYR A 8 -6.52 21.43 -3.69
C TYR A 8 -6.20 20.00 -3.25
N PHE A 9 -7.09 19.04 -3.53
CA PHE A 9 -6.82 17.62 -3.33
C PHE A 9 -5.60 17.17 -4.12
N ALA A 10 -5.56 17.43 -5.43
CA ALA A 10 -4.47 17.00 -6.30
C ALA A 10 -3.12 17.60 -5.90
N VAL A 11 -3.08 18.89 -5.57
CA VAL A 11 -1.87 19.57 -5.10
C VAL A 11 -1.41 18.98 -3.77
N SER A 12 -2.33 18.78 -2.81
CA SER A 12 -2.00 18.22 -1.49
C SER A 12 -1.48 16.78 -1.61
N ALA A 13 -2.09 15.98 -2.48
CA ALA A 13 -1.67 14.62 -2.75
C ALA A 13 -0.27 14.57 -3.39
N LEU A 14 0.02 15.48 -4.33
CA LEU A 14 1.36 15.61 -4.92
C LEU A 14 2.41 15.95 -3.85
N PHE A 15 2.12 16.92 -2.97
CA PHE A 15 3.01 17.26 -1.86
C PHE A 15 3.22 16.08 -0.90
N MET A 16 2.17 15.31 -0.61
CA MET A 16 2.26 14.11 0.23
C MET A 16 3.19 13.06 -0.38
N ILE A 17 3.05 12.77 -1.68
CA ILE A 17 3.91 11.83 -2.39
C ILE A 17 5.37 12.28 -2.33
N ILE A 18 5.64 13.57 -2.61
CA ILE A 18 6.98 14.14 -2.55
C ILE A 18 7.56 14.02 -1.13
N ALA A 19 6.78 14.38 -0.11
CA ALA A 19 7.21 14.29 1.28
C ALA A 19 7.52 12.83 1.69
N GLY A 20 6.71 11.86 1.24
CA GLY A 20 6.95 10.43 1.40
C GLY A 20 8.31 9.99 0.86
N ILE A 21 8.62 10.39 -0.37
CA ILE A 21 9.91 10.11 -1.02
C ILE A 21 11.08 10.67 -0.20
N PHE A 22 10.98 11.91 0.28
CA PHE A 22 12.03 12.52 1.11
C PHE A 22 12.15 11.88 2.50
N LEU A 23 11.05 11.47 3.12
CA LEU A 23 11.05 10.78 4.42
C LEU A 23 11.86 9.48 4.32
N VAL A 24 11.56 8.68 3.31
CA VAL A 24 12.22 7.39 3.04
C VAL A 24 13.69 7.61 2.75
N LYS A 25 14.02 8.53 1.82
CA LYS A 25 15.41 8.83 1.46
C LYS A 25 16.22 9.20 2.71
N SER A 26 15.64 10.01 3.58
CA SER A 26 16.28 10.41 4.84
C SER A 26 16.45 9.24 5.80
N LEU A 27 15.43 8.39 5.94
CA LEU A 27 15.48 7.20 6.78
C LEU A 27 16.61 6.23 6.37
N VAL A 28 16.85 6.09 5.06
CA VAL A 28 17.96 5.28 4.53
C VAL A 28 19.30 5.84 4.96
N HIS A 29 19.49 7.15 4.79
CA HIS A 29 20.72 7.80 5.20
C HIS A 29 20.93 7.71 6.72
N ILE A 30 19.86 7.88 7.51
CA ILE A 30 19.89 7.71 8.97
C ILE A 30 20.25 6.27 9.37
N SER A 31 19.64 5.28 8.73
CA SER A 31 19.87 3.85 9.03
C SER A 31 21.32 3.42 8.85
N ARG A 32 22.03 4.00 7.87
CA ARG A 32 23.46 3.76 7.65
C ARG A 32 24.32 4.21 8.83
N PHE A 33 23.93 5.27 9.55
CA PHE A 33 24.63 5.72 10.77
C PHE A 33 24.34 4.82 11.98
N LEU A 34 23.21 4.10 11.98
CA LEU A 34 22.82 3.18 13.05
C LEU A 34 23.44 1.78 12.90
N GLY A 35 24.37 1.60 11.95
CA GLY A 35 25.00 0.31 11.69
C GLY A 35 24.05 -0.74 11.08
N ILE A 36 22.90 -0.30 10.55
CA ILE A 36 21.94 -1.16 9.86
C ILE A 36 22.54 -1.55 8.51
N SER A 37 22.44 -2.84 8.14
CA SER A 37 22.98 -3.33 6.87
C SER A 37 22.35 -2.60 5.68
N GLU A 38 23.11 -2.38 4.60
CA GLU A 38 22.58 -1.79 3.36
C GLU A 38 21.37 -2.57 2.84
N PHE A 39 21.35 -3.89 3.04
CA PHE A 39 20.21 -4.73 2.72
C PHE A 39 18.98 -4.43 3.57
N SER A 40 19.14 -4.28 4.90
CA SER A 40 18.03 -3.92 5.78
C SER A 40 17.52 -2.51 5.49
N ALA A 41 18.41 -1.56 5.19
CA ALA A 41 18.04 -0.23 4.74
C ALA A 41 17.26 -0.26 3.42
N ALA A 42 17.74 -1.04 2.44
CA ALA A 42 17.05 -1.24 1.17
C ALA A 42 15.68 -1.92 1.38
N PHE A 43 15.58 -2.87 2.30
CA PHE A 43 14.30 -3.48 2.65
C PHE A 43 13.33 -2.47 3.28
N ILE A 44 13.81 -1.57 4.14
CA ILE A 44 12.97 -0.50 4.70
C ILE A 44 12.47 0.43 3.59
N ILE A 45 13.31 0.78 2.61
CA ILE A 45 12.86 1.49 1.39
C ILE A 45 11.78 0.68 0.69
N MET A 46 12.05 -0.58 0.40
CA MET A 46 11.15 -1.41 -0.41
C MET A 46 9.82 -1.71 0.29
N ALA A 47 9.80 -1.87 1.61
CA ALA A 47 8.65 -2.36 2.34
C ALA A 47 7.79 -1.26 2.97
N PHE A 48 8.34 -0.07 3.18
CA PHE A 48 7.61 1.04 3.82
C PHE A 48 7.50 2.29 2.95
N ALA A 49 8.34 2.46 1.92
CA ALA A 49 8.36 3.71 1.18
C ALA A 49 7.09 3.98 0.40
N THR A 50 6.57 2.92 -0.21
CA THR A 50 5.40 2.92 -1.06
C THR A 50 4.15 3.12 -0.22
N SER A 51 4.02 2.41 0.92
CA SER A 51 2.84 2.49 1.80
C SER A 51 2.84 3.61 2.85
N ILE A 52 3.82 4.52 2.86
CA ILE A 52 3.84 5.67 3.78
C ILE A 52 2.64 6.61 3.55
N PRO A 53 2.33 7.05 2.32
CA PRO A 53 1.17 7.88 2.05
C PRO A 53 -0.13 7.27 2.57
N GLU A 54 -0.38 5.98 2.31
CA GLU A 54 -1.54 5.22 2.79
C GLU A 54 -1.62 5.25 4.32
N PHE A 55 -0.49 5.03 5.00
CA PHE A 55 -0.44 5.05 6.46
C PHE A 55 -0.80 6.43 7.01
N PHE A 56 -0.26 7.50 6.42
CA PHE A 56 -0.57 8.86 6.86
C PHE A 56 -2.02 9.24 6.57
N ILE A 57 -2.58 8.86 5.42
CA ILE A 57 -4.01 9.03 5.15
C ILE A 57 -4.86 8.25 6.15
N GLY A 58 -4.48 7.02 6.47
CA GLY A 58 -5.17 6.20 7.45
C GLY A 58 -5.21 6.87 8.82
N VAL A 59 -4.05 7.26 9.35
CA VAL A 59 -3.95 7.92 10.65
C VAL A 59 -4.69 9.26 10.65
N THR A 60 -4.49 10.11 9.65
CA THR A 60 -5.12 11.44 9.61
C THR A 60 -6.63 11.39 9.41
N SER A 61 -7.13 10.45 8.62
CA SER A 61 -8.58 10.26 8.46
C SER A 61 -9.23 9.74 9.74
N ALA A 62 -8.59 8.82 10.48
CA ALA A 62 -9.07 8.37 11.78
C ALA A 62 -9.09 9.51 12.80
N LEU A 63 -8.00 10.30 12.89
CA LEU A 63 -7.90 11.46 13.78
C LEU A 63 -8.90 12.57 13.43
N SER A 64 -9.18 12.76 12.14
CA SER A 64 -10.17 13.72 11.63
C SER A 64 -11.61 13.21 11.73
N GLY A 65 -11.80 11.99 12.25
CA GLY A 65 -13.11 11.42 12.49
C GLY A 65 -13.79 10.75 11.30
N ASN A 66 -13.08 10.55 10.19
CA ASN A 66 -13.57 10.00 8.91
C ASN A 66 -12.87 8.67 8.52
N PRO A 67 -12.90 7.62 9.36
CA PRO A 67 -12.12 6.39 9.14
C PRO A 67 -12.60 5.56 7.93
N SER A 68 -13.86 5.73 7.49
CA SER A 68 -14.40 5.16 6.24
C SER A 68 -13.60 5.55 5.01
N LEU A 69 -12.99 6.75 5.04
CA LEU A 69 -12.11 7.23 3.97
C LEU A 69 -10.85 6.37 3.87
N SER A 70 -10.25 5.98 5.00
CA SER A 70 -9.13 5.04 5.02
C SER A 70 -9.52 3.65 4.55
N LEU A 71 -10.73 3.19 4.89
CA LEU A 71 -11.22 1.89 4.45
C LEU A 71 -11.33 1.84 2.93
N GLY A 72 -11.95 2.88 2.35
CA GLY A 72 -12.04 3.05 0.91
C GLY A 72 -10.65 3.11 0.26
N ASN A 73 -9.74 3.90 0.83
CA ASN A 73 -8.37 4.00 0.35
C ASN A 73 -7.68 2.63 0.29
N VAL A 74 -7.71 1.87 1.39
CA VAL A 74 -7.05 0.55 1.46
C VAL A 74 -7.66 -0.44 0.47
N ILE A 75 -9.00 -0.53 0.40
CA ILE A 75 -9.65 -1.46 -0.54
C ILE A 75 -9.34 -1.07 -1.99
N GLY A 76 -9.49 0.22 -2.31
CA GLY A 76 -9.18 0.75 -3.64
C GLY A 76 -7.72 0.52 -4.03
N ALA A 77 -6.79 0.80 -3.12
CA ALA A 77 -5.35 0.62 -3.35
C ALA A 77 -5.01 -0.85 -3.58
N ASN A 78 -5.55 -1.76 -2.75
CA ASN A 78 -5.32 -3.19 -2.91
C ASN A 78 -5.84 -3.73 -4.24
N ILE A 79 -7.03 -3.28 -4.68
CA ILE A 79 -7.56 -3.65 -5.99
C ILE A 79 -6.64 -3.09 -7.08
N LEU A 80 -6.33 -1.79 -7.05
CA LEU A 80 -5.45 -1.10 -8.01
C LEU A 80 -4.08 -1.78 -8.16
N ASP A 81 -3.42 -2.07 -7.04
CA ASP A 81 -2.10 -2.71 -6.98
C ASP A 81 -2.11 -4.06 -7.70
N LEU A 82 -3.06 -4.92 -7.31
CA LEU A 82 -3.17 -6.28 -7.84
C LEU A 82 -3.69 -6.32 -9.28
N THR A 83 -4.35 -5.27 -9.74
CA THR A 83 -4.98 -5.21 -11.06
C THR A 83 -4.26 -4.25 -11.99
N LEU A 84 -4.65 -2.97 -12.00
CA LEU A 84 -4.17 -1.96 -12.92
C LEU A 84 -2.65 -1.80 -12.85
N ILE A 85 -2.09 -1.65 -11.66
CA ILE A 85 -0.67 -1.36 -11.46
C ILE A 85 0.18 -2.56 -11.87
N MET A 86 -0.12 -3.76 -11.35
CA MET A 86 0.56 -4.97 -11.83
C MET A 86 0.39 -5.14 -13.34
N GLY A 87 -0.80 -4.91 -13.88
CA GLY A 87 -1.07 -4.99 -15.31
C GLY A 87 -0.16 -4.07 -16.12
N ILE A 88 -0.07 -2.79 -15.75
CA ILE A 88 0.83 -1.81 -16.39
C ILE A 88 2.29 -2.25 -16.26
N ILE A 89 2.73 -2.69 -15.08
CA ILE A 89 4.11 -3.15 -14.86
C ILE A 89 4.43 -4.34 -15.76
N VAL A 90 3.55 -5.34 -15.82
CA VAL A 90 3.76 -6.53 -16.65
C VAL A 90 3.74 -6.16 -18.13
N LEU A 91 2.85 -5.27 -18.59
CA LEU A 91 2.79 -4.80 -19.98
C LEU A 91 4.00 -3.96 -20.40
N SER A 92 4.62 -3.25 -19.44
CA SER A 92 5.89 -2.53 -19.68
C SER A 92 7.04 -3.50 -19.99
N VAL A 93 6.90 -4.76 -19.57
CA VAL A 93 7.77 -5.87 -19.94
C VAL A 93 7.00 -6.90 -20.79
N LYS A 94 7.65 -7.95 -21.29
CA LYS A 94 6.91 -9.03 -22.00
C LYS A 94 6.30 -10.04 -21.03
N GLU A 95 7.00 -10.31 -19.94
CA GLU A 95 6.62 -11.27 -18.91
C GLU A 95 7.45 -11.02 -17.64
N ILE A 96 6.93 -11.44 -16.49
CA ILE A 96 7.64 -11.53 -15.21
C ILE A 96 7.71 -12.98 -14.81
N LYS A 97 8.91 -13.61 -14.85
CA LYS A 97 9.11 -14.99 -14.39
C LYS A 97 9.34 -15.02 -12.88
N ILE A 98 8.65 -15.93 -12.21
CA ILE A 98 8.58 -16.08 -10.76
C ILE A 98 9.16 -17.45 -10.40
N LYS A 99 10.48 -17.50 -10.18
CA LYS A 99 11.21 -18.74 -9.85
C LYS A 99 11.33 -19.02 -8.35
N SER A 100 10.72 -18.19 -7.51
CA SER A 100 10.93 -18.20 -6.05
C SER A 100 9.83 -18.99 -5.33
N ASP A 101 10.21 -20.05 -4.63
CA ASP A 101 9.30 -20.81 -3.73
C ASP A 101 8.86 -19.99 -2.50
N GLY A 102 9.48 -18.84 -2.25
CA GLY A 102 9.12 -17.97 -1.12
C GLY A 102 7.82 -17.20 -1.32
N ILE A 103 7.50 -16.84 -2.57
CA ILE A 103 6.40 -15.92 -2.87
C ILE A 103 5.01 -16.55 -2.67
N SER A 104 4.90 -17.87 -2.83
CA SER A 104 3.64 -18.60 -2.66
C SER A 104 3.06 -18.45 -1.25
N LYS A 105 3.93 -18.51 -0.23
CA LYS A 105 3.53 -18.31 1.17
C LYS A 105 3.03 -16.90 1.42
N ASP A 106 3.69 -15.90 0.82
CA ASP A 106 3.31 -14.50 0.96
C ASP A 106 1.98 -14.23 0.24
N LEU A 107 1.72 -14.87 -0.90
CA LEU A 107 0.43 -14.83 -1.61
C LEU A 107 -0.72 -15.45 -0.81
N TYR A 108 -0.51 -16.64 -0.22
CA TYR A 108 -1.55 -17.23 0.64
C TYR A 108 -1.83 -16.37 1.86
N PHE A 109 -0.80 -15.74 2.41
CA PHE A 109 -0.98 -14.82 3.53
C PHE A 109 -1.75 -13.56 3.13
N MET A 110 -1.47 -13.01 1.94
CA MET A 110 -2.24 -11.90 1.36
C MET A 110 -3.73 -12.25 1.23
N LEU A 111 -4.07 -13.44 0.74
CA LEU A 111 -5.45 -13.92 0.68
C LEU A 111 -6.08 -14.01 2.08
N ILE A 112 -5.36 -14.58 3.05
CA ILE A 112 -5.83 -14.64 4.45
C ILE A 112 -6.08 -13.24 5.01
N ALA A 113 -5.16 -12.29 4.78
CA ALA A 113 -5.28 -10.91 5.26
C ALA A 113 -6.54 -10.23 4.69
N ILE A 114 -6.77 -10.34 3.38
CA ILE A 114 -7.96 -9.79 2.72
C ILE A 114 -9.24 -10.45 3.27
N THR A 115 -9.28 -11.79 3.30
CA THR A 115 -10.44 -12.53 3.80
C THR A 115 -10.75 -12.17 5.26
N LEU A 116 -9.71 -12.00 6.09
CA LEU A 116 -9.87 -11.64 7.49
C LEU A 116 -10.52 -10.26 7.63
N VAL A 117 -10.08 -9.25 6.87
CA VAL A 117 -10.70 -7.91 6.88
C VAL A 117 -12.19 -7.99 6.51
N VAL A 118 -12.52 -8.70 5.43
CA VAL A 118 -13.91 -8.85 4.98
C VAL A 118 -14.74 -9.59 6.03
N LEU A 119 -14.21 -10.65 6.65
CA LEU A 119 -14.89 -11.43 7.68
C LEU A 119 -15.17 -10.59 8.93
N LEU A 120 -14.16 -9.91 9.46
CA LEU A 120 -14.28 -9.13 10.70
C LEU A 120 -15.33 -8.02 10.53
N PHE A 121 -15.25 -7.26 9.44
CA PHE A 121 -16.26 -6.25 9.13
C PHE A 121 -17.65 -6.87 8.91
N SER A 122 -17.74 -8.05 8.27
CA SER A 122 -19.03 -8.68 7.99
C SER A 122 -19.77 -9.12 9.26
N ILE A 123 -19.03 -9.63 10.24
CA ILE A 123 -19.57 -10.08 11.53
C ILE A 123 -19.99 -8.88 12.38
N GLY A 124 -19.10 -7.90 12.53
CA GLY A 124 -19.31 -6.74 13.42
C GLY A 124 -20.11 -5.60 12.82
N ARG A 125 -20.27 -5.57 11.48
CA ARG A 125 -20.73 -4.40 10.69
C ARG A 125 -19.84 -3.16 10.82
N GLU A 126 -18.67 -3.33 11.41
CA GLU A 126 -17.60 -2.34 11.56
C GLU A 126 -16.27 -3.09 11.77
N LEU A 127 -15.15 -2.39 11.65
CA LEU A 127 -13.89 -2.86 12.23
C LEU A 127 -13.69 -2.18 13.58
N SER A 128 -13.90 -2.94 14.64
CA SER A 128 -13.74 -2.49 16.01
C SER A 128 -12.26 -2.38 16.40
N ARG A 129 -11.99 -1.81 17.58
CA ARG A 129 -10.63 -1.78 18.15
C ARG A 129 -10.07 -3.20 18.36
N ILE A 130 -10.91 -4.16 18.73
CA ILE A 130 -10.50 -5.55 18.93
C ILE A 130 -10.07 -6.16 17.61
N ASP A 131 -10.84 -5.92 16.53
CA ASP A 131 -10.47 -6.32 15.17
C ASP A 131 -9.15 -5.70 14.75
N GLY A 132 -8.92 -4.43 15.12
CA GLY A 132 -7.66 -3.76 14.90
C GLY A 132 -6.46 -4.45 15.58
N ILE A 133 -6.62 -4.89 16.83
CA ILE A 133 -5.60 -5.68 17.54
C ILE A 133 -5.33 -7.01 16.80
N ILE A 134 -6.38 -7.71 16.38
CA ILE A 134 -6.26 -8.97 15.64
C ILE A 134 -5.45 -8.76 14.35
N LEU A 135 -5.80 -7.74 13.56
CA LEU A 135 -5.09 -7.41 12.32
C LEU A 135 -3.61 -7.08 12.57
N LEU A 136 -3.29 -6.33 13.63
CA LEU A 136 -1.90 -6.01 13.98
C LEU A 136 -1.11 -7.24 14.43
N VAL A 137 -1.70 -8.13 15.23
CA VAL A 137 -1.06 -9.39 15.64
C VAL A 137 -0.73 -10.23 14.42
N VAL A 138 -1.66 -10.34 13.47
CA VAL A 138 -1.47 -11.04 12.19
C VAL A 138 -0.33 -10.40 11.38
N PHE A 139 -0.28 -9.07 11.28
CA PHE A 139 0.81 -8.34 10.63
C PHE A 139 2.18 -8.63 11.26
N PHE A 140 2.32 -8.50 12.58
CA PHE A 140 3.58 -8.71 13.28
C PHE A 140 4.03 -10.18 13.18
N PHE A 141 3.10 -11.13 13.28
CA PHE A 141 3.38 -12.54 13.08
C PHE A 141 3.98 -12.82 11.69
N HIS A 142 3.37 -12.30 10.63
CA HIS A 142 3.89 -12.44 9.27
C HIS A 142 5.25 -11.78 9.10
N THR A 143 5.36 -10.53 9.53
CA THR A 143 6.59 -9.73 9.41
C THR A 143 7.76 -10.43 10.08
N VAL A 144 7.58 -10.91 11.32
CA VAL A 144 8.61 -11.69 12.04
C VAL A 144 9.00 -12.96 11.28
N ASN A 145 8.02 -13.68 10.70
CA ASN A 145 8.29 -14.89 9.92
C ASN A 145 9.10 -14.60 8.65
N VAL A 146 8.77 -13.52 7.93
CA VAL A 146 9.53 -13.07 6.74
C VAL A 146 10.95 -12.68 7.13
N PHE A 147 11.13 -11.87 8.18
CA PHE A 147 12.44 -11.45 8.66
C PHE A 147 13.31 -12.62 9.14
N ARG A 148 12.74 -13.59 9.87
CA ARG A 148 13.48 -14.78 10.35
C ARG A 148 14.00 -15.62 9.18
N LYS A 149 13.18 -15.82 8.14
CA LYS A 149 13.60 -16.53 6.91
C LYS A 149 14.73 -15.78 6.22
N ARG A 150 14.62 -14.45 6.04
CA ARG A 150 15.63 -13.61 5.38
C ARG A 150 16.96 -13.55 6.13
N LYS A 151 16.96 -13.44 7.47
CA LYS A 151 18.19 -13.49 8.29
C LYS A 151 18.95 -14.82 8.17
N LYS A 152 18.23 -15.93 7.96
CA LYS A 152 18.85 -17.26 7.73
C LYS A 152 19.58 -17.32 6.37
N PHE A 153 19.12 -16.56 5.37
CA PHE A 153 19.81 -16.39 4.08
C PHE A 153 20.97 -15.37 4.14
N GLU A 154 20.82 -14.27 4.89
CA GLU A 154 21.86 -13.24 5.02
C GLU A 154 23.09 -13.72 5.80
N LYS A 155 22.95 -14.62 6.78
CA LYS A 155 24.09 -15.18 7.53
C LYS A 155 25.15 -15.88 6.65
N GLN A 156 24.86 -16.17 5.38
CA GLN A 156 25.80 -16.77 4.41
C GLN A 156 26.44 -15.76 3.43
N LYS A 157 26.06 -14.47 3.43
CA LYS A 157 26.53 -13.51 2.41
C LYS A 157 26.98 -12.12 2.91
N ILE A 158 27.26 -11.94 4.20
CA ILE A 158 27.87 -10.68 4.66
C ILE A 158 29.39 -10.71 4.37
N LYS A 159 29.77 -10.38 3.13
CA LYS A 159 31.07 -9.73 2.90
C LYS A 159 30.92 -8.30 3.40
N LYS A 160 31.75 -7.89 4.37
CA LYS A 160 31.89 -6.51 4.85
C LYS A 160 31.92 -5.55 3.65
N THR A 161 30.84 -4.82 3.41
CA THR A 161 30.86 -3.72 2.45
C THR A 161 31.72 -2.60 3.00
N LYS A 162 32.65 -2.11 2.17
CA LYS A 162 33.66 -1.10 2.49
C LYS A 162 33.04 0.15 3.14
N ASN A 163 33.81 0.77 4.02
CA ASN A 163 33.59 2.12 4.55
C ASN A 163 33.26 3.10 3.41
N PHE A 164 31.98 3.41 3.23
CA PHE A 164 31.54 4.51 2.39
C PHE A 164 31.71 5.82 3.18
N LYS A 165 32.80 6.53 2.89
CA LYS A 165 32.99 7.91 3.33
C LYS A 165 32.04 8.82 2.53
N ASN A 166 30.82 9.04 3.02
CA ASN A 166 30.05 10.22 2.62
C ASN A 166 29.87 11.13 3.83
N LYS A 167 30.59 12.25 3.79
CA LYS A 167 30.67 13.30 4.82
C LYS A 167 29.44 14.22 4.80
N LEU A 168 28.26 13.72 4.44
CA LEU A 168 27.02 14.48 4.62
C LEU A 168 26.64 14.44 6.10
N ASN A 169 26.43 15.62 6.68
CA ASN A 169 26.22 15.78 8.11
C ASN A 169 24.97 14.99 8.55
N LYS A 170 25.10 14.08 9.53
CA LYS A 170 23.98 13.33 10.12
C LYS A 170 22.82 14.26 10.48
N PHE A 171 23.15 15.48 10.94
CA PHE A 171 22.19 16.52 11.27
C PHE A 171 21.32 16.95 10.08
N TYR A 172 21.90 17.04 8.87
CA TYR A 172 21.17 17.42 7.66
C TYR A 172 20.08 16.40 7.31
N TRP A 173 20.41 15.10 7.32
CA TRP A 173 19.43 14.05 7.03
C TRP A 173 18.38 13.90 8.13
N LEU A 174 18.75 14.15 9.38
CA LEU A 174 17.78 14.22 10.48
C LEU A 174 16.81 15.39 10.27
N LEU A 175 17.30 16.55 9.84
CA LEU A 175 16.46 17.71 9.56
C LEU A 175 15.50 17.46 8.40
N ILE A 176 15.97 16.87 7.28
CA ILE A 176 15.10 16.50 6.16
C ILE A 176 14.05 15.49 6.61
N PHE A 177 14.43 14.48 7.42
CA PHE A 177 13.48 13.51 7.96
C PHE A 177 12.36 14.20 8.75
N LEU A 178 12.69 15.14 9.63
CA LEU A 178 11.71 15.89 10.42
C LEU A 178 10.82 16.77 9.55
N ILE A 179 11.39 17.49 8.58
CA ILE A 179 10.62 18.33 7.63
C ILE A 179 9.68 17.47 6.79
N ALA A 180 10.15 16.33 6.27
CA ALA A 180 9.35 15.41 5.49
C ALA A 180 8.23 14.78 6.32
N LEU A 181 8.49 14.46 7.60
CA LEU A 181 7.50 13.93 8.52
C LEU A 181 6.38 14.94 8.79
N ILE A 182 6.74 16.20 9.07
CA ILE A 182 5.78 17.30 9.24
C ILE A 182 5.02 17.53 7.94
N GLY A 183 5.72 17.57 6.80
CA GLY A 183 5.15 17.74 5.48
C GLY A 183 4.13 16.66 5.14
N LEU A 184 4.42 15.39 5.44
CA LEU A 184 3.48 14.28 5.29
C LEU A 184 2.23 14.46 6.14
N PHE A 185 2.40 14.79 7.43
CA PHE A 185 1.27 14.98 8.32
C PHE A 185 0.39 16.16 7.90
N VAL A 186 0.99 17.28 7.51
CA VAL A 186 0.26 18.47 7.04
C VAL A 186 -0.45 18.19 5.71
N SER A 187 0.25 17.63 4.72
CA SER A 187 -0.33 17.33 3.41
C SER A 187 -1.43 16.28 3.48
N SER A 188 -1.26 15.20 4.25
CA SER A 188 -2.31 14.19 4.45
C SER A 188 -3.57 14.76 5.12
N ASN A 189 -3.43 15.68 6.08
CA ASN A 189 -4.59 16.41 6.64
C ASN A 189 -5.34 17.22 5.57
N PHE A 190 -4.63 17.89 4.67
CA PHE A 190 -5.27 18.59 3.55
C PHE A 190 -5.93 17.62 2.57
N VAL A 191 -5.27 16.51 2.21
CA VAL A 191 -5.85 15.46 1.35
C VAL A 191 -7.17 14.95 1.96
N VAL A 192 -7.17 14.60 3.25
CA VAL A 192 -8.38 14.15 3.96
C VAL A 192 -9.46 15.24 3.97
N LYS A 193 -9.11 16.49 4.28
CA LYS A 193 -10.06 17.61 4.29
C LYS A 193 -10.74 17.79 2.94
N TYR A 194 -9.96 17.89 1.86
CA TYR A 194 -10.53 18.12 0.53
C TYR A 194 -11.25 16.88 -0.02
N ALA A 195 -10.83 15.67 0.37
CA ALA A 195 -11.56 14.45 0.07
C ALA A 195 -12.94 14.40 0.74
N VAL A 196 -13.04 14.81 2.01
CA VAL A 196 -14.32 14.89 2.72
C VAL A 196 -15.22 15.96 2.07
N ASN A 197 -14.68 17.14 1.76
CA ASN A 197 -15.45 18.16 1.04
C ASN A 197 -15.94 17.66 -0.34
N LEU A 198 -15.13 16.90 -1.07
CA LEU A 198 -15.54 16.30 -2.34
C LEU A 198 -16.64 15.25 -2.16
N ALA A 199 -16.57 14.44 -1.10
CA ALA A 199 -17.62 13.50 -0.77
C ALA A 199 -18.95 14.23 -0.54
N GLU A 200 -18.92 15.34 0.21
CA GLU A 200 -20.11 16.16 0.49
C GLU A 200 -20.64 16.87 -0.76
N ASP A 201 -19.77 17.57 -1.51
CA ASP A 201 -20.16 18.31 -2.71
C ASP A 201 -20.77 17.39 -3.79
N LEU A 202 -20.23 16.18 -3.93
CA LEU A 202 -20.70 15.19 -4.90
C LEU A 202 -21.82 14.30 -4.35
N LYS A 203 -22.17 14.42 -3.06
CA LYS A 203 -23.12 13.58 -2.32
C LYS A 203 -22.77 12.08 -2.37
N LEU A 204 -21.50 11.76 -2.21
CA LEU A 204 -20.98 10.40 -2.26
C LEU A 204 -20.62 9.91 -0.87
N PRO A 205 -20.87 8.62 -0.55
CA PRO A 205 -20.31 8.03 0.64
C PRO A 205 -18.79 8.16 0.64
N GLN A 206 -18.20 8.53 1.78
CA GLN A 206 -16.76 8.83 1.90
C GLN A 206 -15.88 7.64 1.46
N ILE A 207 -16.37 6.41 1.62
CA ILE A 207 -15.68 5.20 1.16
C ILE A 207 -15.38 5.26 -0.35
N PHE A 208 -16.28 5.79 -1.17
CA PHE A 208 -16.06 5.91 -2.62
C PHE A 208 -14.97 6.92 -2.97
N VAL A 209 -14.90 8.04 -2.24
CA VAL A 209 -13.82 9.02 -2.45
C VAL A 209 -12.47 8.41 -2.07
N GLY A 210 -12.41 7.67 -0.97
CA GLY A 210 -11.22 6.89 -0.61
C GLY A 210 -10.84 5.89 -1.70
N LEU A 211 -11.84 5.13 -2.16
CA LEU A 211 -11.70 4.03 -3.12
C LEU A 211 -11.29 4.49 -4.52
N PHE A 212 -11.77 5.63 -5.01
CA PHE A 212 -11.47 6.09 -6.38
C PHE A 212 -10.47 7.23 -6.49
N LEU A 213 -10.40 8.13 -5.51
CA LEU A 213 -9.55 9.32 -5.61
C LEU A 213 -8.26 9.16 -4.80
N ILE A 214 -8.39 8.83 -3.52
CA ILE A 214 -7.23 8.71 -2.65
C ILE A 214 -6.36 7.53 -3.06
N SER A 215 -6.96 6.37 -3.31
CA SER A 215 -6.25 5.16 -3.70
C SER A 215 -5.36 5.37 -4.93
N ILE A 216 -5.84 6.07 -5.95
CA ILE A 216 -5.05 6.38 -7.16
C ILE A 216 -3.83 7.24 -6.78
N ALA A 217 -4.04 8.25 -5.93
CA ALA A 217 -2.96 9.15 -5.56
C ALA A 217 -1.91 8.46 -4.68
N THR A 218 -2.35 7.65 -3.73
CA THR A 218 -1.42 6.97 -2.80
C THR A 218 -0.68 5.82 -3.45
N THR A 219 -1.23 5.18 -4.50
CA THR A 219 -0.59 4.07 -5.23
C THR A 219 0.35 4.48 -6.38
N LEU A 220 0.51 5.78 -6.64
CA LEU A 220 1.50 6.26 -7.63
C LEU A 220 2.96 5.86 -7.30
N PRO A 221 3.43 5.94 -6.03
CA PRO A 221 4.74 5.44 -5.63
C PRO A 221 4.95 3.97 -5.98
N GLU A 222 3.95 3.11 -5.78
CA GLU A 222 3.95 1.68 -6.09
C GLU A 222 4.16 1.46 -7.59
N LEU A 223 3.42 2.19 -8.43
CA LEU A 223 3.60 2.13 -9.88
C LEU A 223 5.02 2.55 -10.29
N VAL A 224 5.53 3.67 -9.75
CA VAL A 224 6.88 4.16 -10.04
C VAL A 224 7.94 3.16 -9.59
N PHE A 225 7.78 2.58 -8.40
CA PHE A 225 8.68 1.57 -7.85
C PHE A 225 8.66 0.31 -8.71
N GLY A 226 7.49 -0.22 -9.04
CA GLY A 226 7.32 -1.43 -9.83
C GLY A 226 7.93 -1.31 -11.22
N LEU A 227 7.67 -0.20 -11.92
CA LEU A 227 8.30 0.13 -13.21
C LEU A 227 9.82 0.23 -13.10
N SER A 228 10.32 0.89 -12.04
CA SER A 228 11.76 0.99 -11.78
C SER A 228 12.39 -0.38 -11.52
N ALA A 229 11.75 -1.23 -10.73
CA ALA A 229 12.24 -2.56 -10.39
C ALA A 229 12.33 -3.48 -11.61
N VAL A 230 11.34 -3.47 -12.51
CA VAL A 230 11.40 -4.27 -13.74
C VAL A 230 12.46 -3.75 -14.71
N ASN A 231 12.65 -2.43 -14.81
CA ASN A 231 13.68 -1.81 -15.64
C ASN A 231 15.09 -2.15 -15.15
N LEU A 232 15.29 -2.26 -13.84
CA LEU A 232 16.54 -2.70 -13.21
C LEU A 232 16.72 -4.22 -13.22
N LYS A 233 15.91 -4.97 -13.99
CA LYS A 233 15.93 -6.44 -14.11
C LYS A 233 15.61 -7.18 -12.80
N HIS A 234 15.04 -6.51 -11.80
CA HIS A 234 14.59 -7.08 -10.53
C HIS A 234 13.09 -7.42 -10.55
N LYS A 235 12.62 -8.10 -11.61
CA LYS A 235 11.17 -8.26 -11.86
C LYS A 235 10.37 -8.92 -10.73
N VAL A 236 10.96 -9.88 -10.01
CA VAL A 236 10.30 -10.56 -8.87
C VAL A 236 10.04 -9.59 -7.71
N MET A 237 10.84 -8.53 -7.60
CA MET A 237 10.70 -7.50 -6.57
C MET A 237 9.42 -6.68 -6.77
N ALA A 238 9.02 -6.42 -8.02
CA ALA A 238 7.75 -5.75 -8.30
C ALA A 238 6.56 -6.58 -7.80
N VAL A 239 6.54 -7.89 -8.01
CA VAL A 239 5.48 -8.77 -7.49
C VAL A 239 5.49 -8.81 -5.96
N GLY A 240 6.68 -8.92 -5.36
CA GLY A 240 6.81 -8.95 -3.91
C GLY A 240 6.39 -7.65 -3.22
N ASP A 241 6.60 -6.51 -3.86
CA ASP A 241 6.13 -5.20 -3.40
C ASP A 241 4.60 -5.13 -3.37
N GLN A 242 3.94 -5.46 -4.48
CA GLN A 242 2.47 -5.44 -4.56
C GLN A 242 1.82 -6.38 -3.53
N VAL A 243 2.35 -7.60 -3.36
CA VAL A 243 1.86 -8.54 -2.32
C VAL A 243 2.12 -7.99 -0.92
N GLY A 244 3.28 -7.39 -0.69
CA GLY A 244 3.66 -6.79 0.59
C GLY A 244 2.77 -5.61 0.97
N THR A 245 2.52 -4.70 0.01
CA THR A 245 1.65 -3.54 0.16
C THR A 245 0.23 -3.95 0.53
N VAL A 246 -0.35 -4.92 -0.19
CA VAL A 246 -1.70 -5.42 0.12
C VAL A 246 -1.81 -6.00 1.53
N VAL A 247 -0.80 -6.76 1.95
CA VAL A 247 -0.72 -7.29 3.31
C VAL A 247 -0.62 -6.16 4.32
N MET A 248 0.27 -5.20 4.11
CA MET A 248 0.47 -4.05 5.00
C MET A 248 -0.80 -3.19 5.12
N ASN A 249 -1.43 -2.87 4.00
CA ASN A 249 -2.67 -2.10 3.94
C ASN A 249 -3.80 -2.81 4.71
N SER A 250 -4.03 -4.09 4.40
CA SER A 250 -5.12 -4.87 4.99
C SER A 250 -4.93 -5.14 6.48
N THR A 251 -3.69 -5.22 6.96
CA THR A 251 -3.40 -5.60 8.35
C THR A 251 -2.89 -4.44 9.19
N PHE A 252 -1.71 -3.90 8.86
CA PHE A 252 -1.09 -2.84 9.64
C PHE A 252 -1.86 -1.53 9.60
N ILE A 253 -2.23 -1.07 8.40
CA ILE A 253 -2.89 0.24 8.22
C ILE A 253 -4.30 0.18 8.79
N LEU A 254 -5.16 -0.72 8.29
CA LEU A 254 -6.53 -0.86 8.83
C LEU A 254 -6.53 -1.19 10.33
N GLY A 255 -5.58 -2.02 10.80
CA GLY A 255 -5.46 -2.33 12.22
C GLY A 255 -5.13 -1.10 13.07
N THR A 256 -4.21 -0.25 12.59
CA THR A 256 -3.86 1.01 13.26
C THR A 256 -5.03 2.00 13.23
N VAL A 257 -5.70 2.13 12.10
CA VAL A 257 -6.87 3.02 11.92
C VAL A 257 -7.98 2.62 12.89
N ALA A 258 -8.34 1.32 12.93
CA ALA A 258 -9.38 0.79 13.80
C ALA A 258 -9.07 0.98 15.30
N LEU A 259 -7.79 0.94 15.70
CA LEU A 259 -7.37 1.28 17.06
C LEU A 259 -7.62 2.75 17.41
N ILE A 260 -7.28 3.67 16.50
CA ILE A 260 -7.47 5.11 16.69
C ILE A 260 -8.97 5.41 16.75
N LYS A 261 -9.73 4.97 15.73
CA LYS A 261 -11.18 5.14 15.64
C LYS A 261 -11.81 3.92 14.94
N PRO A 262 -12.83 3.26 15.55
CA PRO A 262 -13.56 2.18 14.90
C PRO A 262 -14.03 2.57 13.51
N ILE A 263 -13.88 1.66 12.56
CA ILE A 263 -14.15 1.93 11.15
C ILE A 263 -15.57 1.48 10.82
N THR A 264 -16.46 2.44 10.64
CA THR A 264 -17.83 2.21 10.19
C THR A 264 -17.97 2.60 8.72
N ALA A 265 -18.66 1.80 7.93
CA ALA A 265 -19.03 2.14 6.56
C ALA A 265 -20.37 1.50 6.21
N GLU A 266 -20.99 1.95 5.12
CA GLU A 266 -22.18 1.29 4.59
C GLU A 266 -21.85 -0.15 4.19
N PHE A 267 -22.69 -1.10 4.65
CA PHE A 267 -22.39 -2.52 4.53
C PHE A 267 -22.37 -3.00 3.08
N LEU A 268 -23.35 -2.61 2.27
CA LEU A 268 -23.48 -3.13 0.90
C LEU A 268 -22.32 -2.66 0.00
N PRO A 269 -21.95 -1.37 -0.05
CA PRO A 269 -20.76 -0.92 -0.77
C PRO A 269 -19.48 -1.64 -0.30
N PHE A 270 -19.29 -1.76 1.02
CA PHE A 270 -18.12 -2.45 1.56
C PHE A 270 -18.04 -3.92 1.09
N ILE A 271 -19.13 -4.68 1.16
CA ILE A 271 -19.14 -6.09 0.77
C ILE A 271 -18.85 -6.25 -0.72
N ILE A 272 -19.40 -5.38 -1.56
CA ILE A 272 -19.16 -5.40 -3.01
C ILE A 272 -17.68 -5.16 -3.30
N SER A 273 -17.11 -4.06 -2.79
CA SER A 273 -15.70 -3.76 -2.99
C SER A 273 -14.80 -4.85 -2.38
N GLY A 274 -15.19 -5.41 -1.23
CA GLY A 274 -14.50 -6.53 -0.58
C GLY A 274 -14.48 -7.81 -1.41
N ILE A 275 -15.59 -8.15 -2.09
CA ILE A 275 -15.66 -9.27 -3.03
C ILE A 275 -14.73 -9.01 -4.22
N PHE A 276 -14.78 -7.82 -4.83
CA PHE A 276 -13.87 -7.49 -5.93
C PHE A 276 -12.40 -7.57 -5.53
N MET A 277 -12.05 -7.08 -4.34
CA MET A 277 -10.71 -7.20 -3.78
C MET A 277 -10.28 -8.66 -3.62
N PHE A 278 -11.16 -9.53 -3.10
CA PHE A 278 -10.86 -10.96 -2.98
C PHE A 278 -10.72 -11.63 -4.36
N VAL A 279 -11.60 -11.34 -5.31
CA VAL A 279 -11.53 -11.90 -6.68
C VAL A 279 -10.25 -11.45 -7.38
N ALA A 280 -9.89 -10.17 -7.31
CA ALA A 280 -8.65 -9.64 -7.85
C ALA A 280 -7.42 -10.36 -7.26
N ALA A 281 -7.38 -10.51 -5.94
CA ALA A 281 -6.30 -11.20 -5.25
C ALA A 281 -6.23 -12.70 -5.59
N PHE A 282 -7.37 -13.36 -5.73
CA PHE A 282 -7.45 -14.77 -6.10
C PHE A 282 -6.95 -15.02 -7.52
N ILE A 283 -7.40 -14.20 -8.48
CA ILE A 283 -6.98 -14.27 -9.88
C ILE A 283 -5.48 -13.96 -10.01
N PHE A 284 -5.02 -12.87 -9.38
CA PHE A 284 -3.59 -12.52 -9.32
C PHE A 284 -2.74 -13.67 -8.76
N THR A 285 -3.16 -14.26 -7.64
CA THR A 285 -2.48 -15.40 -7.03
C THR A 285 -2.43 -16.60 -7.97
N THR A 286 -3.54 -16.88 -8.67
CA THR A 286 -3.63 -17.98 -9.62
C THR A 286 -2.66 -17.82 -10.80
N PHE A 287 -2.58 -16.62 -11.37
CA PHE A 287 -1.61 -16.30 -12.45
C PHE A 287 -0.17 -16.48 -11.98
N VAL A 288 0.17 -15.97 -10.79
CA VAL A 288 1.51 -16.13 -10.22
C VAL A 288 1.88 -17.60 -10.01
N LEU A 289 0.96 -18.42 -9.49
CA LEU A 289 1.26 -19.81 -9.10
C LEU A 289 1.25 -20.80 -10.28
N THR A 290 0.31 -20.67 -11.20
CA THR A 290 0.08 -21.69 -12.26
C THR A 290 1.13 -21.61 -13.35
N GLY A 291 1.43 -20.41 -13.85
CA GLY A 291 2.42 -20.21 -14.91
C GLY A 291 3.85 -20.09 -14.39
N LYS A 292 4.03 -19.85 -13.08
CA LYS A 292 5.28 -19.31 -12.49
C LYS A 292 5.78 -18.09 -13.28
N LYS A 293 4.89 -17.38 -13.94
CA LYS A 293 5.12 -16.14 -14.68
C LYS A 293 3.79 -15.41 -14.80
N ILE A 294 3.86 -14.09 -14.90
CA ILE A 294 2.73 -13.27 -15.36
C ILE A 294 3.04 -12.82 -16.79
N GLU A 295 2.17 -13.16 -17.73
CA GLU A 295 2.26 -12.80 -19.15
C GLU A 295 1.37 -11.62 -19.52
N LYS A 296 1.52 -11.12 -20.75
CA LYS A 296 0.71 -10.00 -21.28
C LYS A 296 -0.79 -10.27 -21.24
N ASN A 297 -1.23 -11.48 -21.55
CA ASN A 297 -2.67 -11.80 -21.59
C ASN A 297 -3.26 -11.76 -20.17
N GLU A 298 -2.56 -12.31 -19.20
CA GLU A 298 -2.94 -12.25 -17.78
C GLU A 298 -2.95 -10.81 -17.27
N ALA A 299 -1.98 -9.98 -17.68
CA ALA A 299 -1.93 -8.56 -17.37
C ALA A 299 -3.14 -7.79 -17.95
N ILE A 300 -3.54 -8.07 -19.18
CA ILE A 300 -4.75 -7.49 -19.79
C ILE A 300 -5.99 -7.93 -19.01
N SER A 301 -6.08 -9.21 -18.63
CA SER A 301 -7.19 -9.71 -17.80
C SER A 301 -7.27 -8.99 -16.45
N LEU A 302 -6.13 -8.76 -15.78
CA LEU A 302 -6.07 -7.98 -14.54
C LEU A 302 -6.59 -6.54 -14.74
N ILE A 303 -6.18 -5.85 -15.80
CA ILE A 303 -6.69 -4.50 -16.12
C ILE A 303 -8.20 -4.52 -16.41
N LEU A 304 -8.69 -5.53 -17.13
CA LEU A 304 -10.13 -5.69 -17.39
C LEU A 304 -10.93 -5.87 -16.09
N ILE A 305 -10.41 -6.61 -15.12
CA ILE A 305 -11.03 -6.75 -13.79
C ILE A 305 -11.16 -5.39 -13.11
N TYR A 306 -10.13 -4.54 -13.19
CA TYR A 306 -10.19 -3.18 -12.65
C TYR A 306 -11.27 -2.32 -13.33
N VAL A 307 -11.35 -2.39 -14.65
CA VAL A 307 -12.37 -1.65 -15.42
C VAL A 307 -13.78 -2.13 -15.04
N LEU A 308 -13.98 -3.45 -14.93
CA LEU A 308 -15.26 -4.04 -14.50
C LEU A 308 -15.62 -3.62 -13.09
N PHE A 309 -14.65 -3.58 -12.17
CA PHE A 309 -14.83 -3.08 -10.82
C PHE A 309 -15.31 -1.63 -10.83
N ILE A 310 -14.63 -0.72 -11.54
CA ILE A 310 -15.06 0.69 -11.61
C ILE A 310 -16.49 0.80 -12.15
N ILE A 311 -16.79 0.10 -13.25
CA ILE A 311 -18.12 0.13 -13.87
C ILE A 311 -19.17 -0.32 -12.85
N PHE A 312 -18.98 -1.47 -12.23
CA PHE A 312 -19.94 -2.04 -11.29
C PHE A 312 -20.15 -1.14 -10.07
N GLU A 313 -19.06 -0.65 -9.49
CA GLU A 313 -19.05 0.18 -8.30
C GLU A 313 -19.68 1.57 -8.54
N ILE A 314 -19.64 2.09 -9.79
CA ILE A 314 -20.40 3.29 -10.19
C ILE A 314 -21.90 3.01 -10.31
N PHE A 315 -22.29 1.81 -10.77
CA PHE A 315 -23.70 1.45 -10.97
C PHE A 315 -24.44 1.02 -9.69
N VAL A 316 -23.74 0.52 -8.68
CA VAL A 316 -24.35 0.10 -7.39
C VAL A 316 -24.40 1.23 -6.35
N LYS A 317 -23.96 2.42 -6.75
CA LYS A 317 -23.87 3.62 -5.94
C LYS A 317 -25.20 4.20 -5.48
#